data_AF-A0A2V2DK46-F1
#
_entry.id   AF-A0A2V2DK46-F1
#
_cell.length_a   1.000
_cell.length_b   1.000
_cell.length_c   1.000
_cell.angle_alpha   90.00
_cell.angle_beta   90.00
_cell.angle_gamma   90.00
#
_symmetry.space_group_name_H-M   'P 1'
#
loop_
_entity.id
_entity.type
_entity.pdbx_description
1 polymer ?
#
loop_
_entity_poly.entity_id
_entity_poly.type
_entity_poly.pdbx_seq_one_letter_code
_entity_poly.pdbx_strand_id
1 'polypeptide(L)'
;MLFRINSRVYGLTEAKEKFSEYLALCSHHSKRGGKFLLVGVPETEKKQLVAAVSEISGLPLGTINLAGISSALDLKGDDSGYSHSDAGRLVRTFYELGTAEAVLVLDGIDKMGKGDLGGNPAAALIDVLSDPSRCYDHFLEMAIHTEQTLFIATAESTFSIPEYLLDHFEIIRVDGYTCSGRKLK
;
A
#
# COMPACT_ATOMS: atom_id res chain seq x y z
N MET A 1 -4.78 20.08 -8.66
CA MET A 1 -5.11 18.68 -8.27
C MET A 1 -5.94 18.60 -7.02
N LEU A 2 -5.59 19.33 -5.95
CA LEU A 2 -6.36 19.39 -4.69
C LEU A 2 -7.88 19.59 -4.86
N PHE A 3 -8.32 20.44 -5.80
CA PHE A 3 -9.76 20.65 -6.08
C PHE A 3 -10.48 19.38 -6.55
N ARG A 4 -9.81 18.50 -7.33
CA ARG A 4 -10.39 17.23 -7.81
C ARG A 4 -10.50 16.19 -6.69
N ILE A 5 -9.60 16.24 -5.70
CA ILE A 5 -9.67 15.37 -4.52
C ILE A 5 -10.76 15.87 -3.57
N ASN A 6 -10.82 17.19 -3.36
CA ASN A 6 -11.79 17.82 -2.46
C ASN A 6 -13.25 17.61 -2.86
N SER A 7 -13.55 17.51 -4.15
CA SER A 7 -14.92 17.25 -4.61
C SER A 7 -15.40 15.81 -4.38
N ARG A 8 -14.48 14.87 -4.09
CA ARG A 8 -14.77 13.42 -4.02
C ARG A 8 -14.77 12.87 -2.61
N VAL A 9 -14.00 13.47 -1.72
CA VAL A 9 -13.81 13.01 -0.35
C VAL A 9 -14.14 14.16 0.58
N TYR A 10 -14.95 13.95 1.61
CA TYR A 10 -15.17 14.97 2.64
C TYR A 10 -14.13 14.84 3.75
N GLY A 11 -13.65 15.97 4.29
CA GLY A 11 -12.62 15.96 5.33
C GLY A 11 -11.21 15.59 4.83
N LEU A 12 -10.44 14.86 5.63
CA LEU A 12 -9.07 14.39 5.42
C LEU A 12 -8.06 15.45 4.95
N THR A 13 -8.08 16.64 5.55
CA THR A 13 -7.30 17.79 5.05
C THR A 13 -5.81 17.48 4.86
N GLU A 14 -5.15 16.93 5.87
CA GLU A 14 -3.71 16.60 5.83
C GLU A 14 -3.40 15.56 4.74
N ALA A 15 -4.18 14.48 4.68
CA ALA A 15 -3.98 13.44 3.67
C ALA A 15 -4.18 13.95 2.24
N LYS A 16 -5.19 14.81 2.03
CA LYS A 16 -5.46 15.40 0.72
C LYS A 16 -4.39 16.36 0.26
N GLU A 17 -3.85 17.18 1.17
CA GLU A 17 -2.73 18.07 0.89
C GLU A 17 -1.52 17.25 0.44
N LYS A 18 -1.16 16.21 1.19
CA LYS A 18 -0.07 15.29 0.86
C LYS A 18 -0.24 14.58 -0.48
N PHE A 19 -1.41 14.00 -0.74
CA PHE A 19 -1.64 13.38 -2.05
C PHE A 19 -1.69 14.42 -3.18
N SER A 20 -2.13 15.65 -2.93
CA SER A 20 -2.05 16.70 -3.95
C SER A 20 -0.61 17.12 -4.25
N GLU A 21 0.27 17.18 -3.24
CA GLU A 21 1.71 17.42 -3.41
C GLU A 21 2.34 16.29 -4.24
N TYR A 22 2.07 15.04 -3.86
CA TYR A 22 2.52 13.86 -4.59
C TYR A 22 2.07 13.87 -6.06
N LEU A 23 0.78 14.12 -6.33
CA LEU A 23 0.27 14.19 -7.70
C LEU A 23 0.90 15.33 -8.52
N ALA A 24 1.20 16.47 -7.86
CA ALA A 24 1.90 17.57 -8.51
C ALA A 24 3.32 17.17 -8.90
N LEU A 25 4.04 16.48 -8.02
CA LEU A 25 5.39 15.95 -8.32
C LEU A 25 5.36 14.94 -9.47
N CYS A 26 4.41 14.00 -9.47
CA CYS A 26 4.25 13.01 -10.55
C CYS A 26 3.84 13.63 -11.89
N SER A 27 3.30 14.84 -11.90
CA SER A 27 2.99 15.56 -13.14
C SER A 27 4.24 16.21 -13.75
N HIS A 28 5.26 16.47 -12.94
CA HIS A 28 6.53 17.06 -13.38
C HIS A 28 7.64 16.01 -13.59
N HIS A 29 7.54 14.84 -12.98
CA HIS A 29 8.52 13.76 -13.07
C HIS A 29 7.95 12.49 -13.71
N SER A 30 8.81 11.71 -14.37
CA SER A 30 8.46 10.43 -14.99
C SER A 30 8.31 9.26 -14.00
N LYS A 31 8.59 9.48 -12.71
CA LYS A 31 8.42 8.48 -11.65
C LYS A 31 7.12 8.70 -10.91
N ARG A 32 6.25 7.69 -10.94
CA ARG A 32 4.96 7.66 -10.25
C ARG A 32 4.98 6.83 -8.96
N GLY A 33 6.10 6.18 -8.64
CA GLY A 33 6.24 5.45 -7.39
C GLY A 33 6.09 6.33 -6.15
N GLY A 34 5.53 5.76 -5.08
CA GLY A 34 5.35 6.42 -3.78
C GLY A 34 4.95 5.40 -2.72
N LYS A 35 5.17 5.73 -1.44
CA LYS A 35 4.88 4.83 -0.31
C LYS A 35 4.27 5.64 0.81
N PHE A 36 2.97 5.45 1.03
CA PHE A 36 2.23 6.16 2.06
C PHE A 36 1.59 5.19 3.05
N LEU A 37 1.53 5.55 4.32
CA LEU A 37 0.81 4.81 5.35
C LEU A 37 -0.31 5.69 5.92
N LEU A 38 -1.56 5.29 5.68
CA LEU A 38 -2.75 5.94 6.21
C LEU A 38 -3.14 5.34 7.57
N VAL A 39 -2.93 6.09 8.65
CA VAL A 39 -3.18 5.65 10.03
C VAL A 39 -4.46 6.27 10.58
N GLY A 40 -5.35 5.47 11.18
CA GLY A 40 -6.60 5.98 11.79
C GLY A 40 -7.77 4.99 11.74
N VAL A 41 -8.80 5.23 12.57
CA VAL A 41 -9.98 4.37 12.71
C VAL A 41 -10.95 4.37 11.51
N PRO A 42 -11.25 5.50 10.82
CA PRO A 42 -12.19 5.47 9.71
C PRO A 42 -11.63 4.73 8.49
N GLU A 43 -12.03 3.47 8.29
CA GLU A 43 -11.61 2.67 7.14
C GLU A 43 -12.29 3.12 5.83
N THR A 44 -13.53 3.62 5.91
CA THR A 44 -14.33 4.01 4.74
C THR A 44 -13.70 5.20 4.00
N GLU A 45 -13.32 6.23 4.74
CA GLU A 45 -12.78 7.48 4.20
C GLU A 45 -11.40 7.27 3.57
N LYS A 46 -10.58 6.39 4.16
CA LYS A 46 -9.29 6.01 3.56
C LYS A 46 -9.49 5.29 2.22
N LYS A 47 -10.41 4.33 2.16
CA LYS A 47 -10.73 3.60 0.92
C LYS A 47 -11.23 4.56 -0.16
N GLN A 48 -12.08 5.53 0.19
CA GLN A 48 -12.54 6.57 -0.73
C GLN A 48 -11.40 7.49 -1.21
N LEU A 49 -10.50 7.89 -0.33
CA LEU A 49 -9.33 8.70 -0.70
C LEU A 49 -8.44 7.98 -1.71
N VAL A 50 -8.16 6.70 -1.46
CA VAL A 50 -7.33 5.89 -2.36
C VAL A 50 -8.00 5.71 -3.72
N ALA A 51 -9.30 5.41 -3.75
CA ALA A 51 -10.05 5.33 -5.00
C ALA A 51 -10.01 6.65 -5.78
N ALA A 52 -10.19 7.79 -5.09
CA ALA A 52 -10.09 9.10 -5.72
C ALA A 52 -8.69 9.38 -6.29
N VAL A 53 -7.62 8.97 -5.60
CA VAL A 53 -6.23 9.10 -6.08
C VAL A 53 -6.01 8.26 -7.33
N SER A 54 -6.39 6.97 -7.32
CA SER A 54 -6.29 6.08 -8.49
C SER A 54 -7.00 6.67 -9.71
N GLU A 55 -8.24 7.15 -9.57
CA GLU A 55 -8.99 7.77 -10.66
C GLU A 55 -8.36 9.07 -11.19
N ILE A 56 -7.77 9.89 -10.30
CA ILE A 56 -7.13 11.15 -10.72
C ILE A 56 -5.82 10.87 -11.46
N SER A 57 -5.07 9.87 -11.01
CA SER A 57 -3.83 9.41 -11.64
C SER A 57 -4.08 8.61 -12.93
N GLY A 58 -5.29 8.08 -13.12
CA GLY A 58 -5.61 7.19 -14.24
C GLY A 58 -4.91 5.83 -14.14
N LEU A 59 -4.58 5.40 -12.93
CA LEU A 59 -3.88 4.14 -12.66
C LEU A 59 -4.85 3.08 -12.14
N PRO A 60 -4.72 1.81 -12.55
CA PRO A 60 -5.53 0.73 -12.01
C PRO A 60 -5.29 0.57 -10.51
N LEU A 61 -6.35 0.20 -9.78
CA LEU A 61 -6.35 0.02 -8.34
C LEU A 61 -6.39 -1.46 -7.99
N GLY A 62 -5.38 -1.96 -7.28
CA GLY A 62 -5.37 -3.31 -6.68
C GLY A 62 -5.33 -3.25 -5.17
N THR A 63 -5.82 -4.30 -4.51
CA THR A 63 -5.80 -4.41 -3.04
C THR A 63 -5.20 -5.73 -2.63
N ILE A 64 -4.19 -5.69 -1.75
CA ILE A 64 -3.61 -6.84 -1.09
C ILE A 64 -3.99 -6.75 0.38
N ASN A 65 -4.78 -7.71 0.85
CA ASN A 65 -5.12 -7.83 2.25
C ASN A 65 -3.96 -8.46 3.02
N LEU A 66 -3.40 -7.74 3.98
CA LEU A 66 -2.30 -8.16 4.85
C LEU A 66 -2.77 -8.71 6.21
N ALA A 67 -4.05 -8.52 6.55
CA ALA A 67 -4.59 -8.97 7.82
C ALA A 67 -4.56 -10.50 7.91
N GLY A 68 -3.96 -11.02 8.98
CA GLY A 68 -3.84 -12.46 9.21
C GLY A 68 -2.79 -13.17 8.36
N ILE A 69 -2.00 -12.46 7.55
CA ILE A 69 -0.84 -13.07 6.89
C ILE A 69 0.20 -13.44 7.96
N SER A 70 0.65 -14.69 7.97
CA SER A 70 1.69 -15.19 8.87
C SER A 70 2.93 -15.71 8.16
N SER A 71 2.94 -15.77 6.82
CA SER A 71 4.09 -16.23 6.02
C SER A 71 4.55 -15.18 5.01
N ALA A 72 5.86 -15.13 4.78
CA ALA A 72 6.47 -14.37 3.69
C ALA A 72 6.06 -14.90 2.30
N LEU A 73 5.82 -16.21 2.18
CA LEU A 73 5.49 -16.88 0.92
C LEU A 73 4.12 -16.44 0.38
N ASP A 74 3.18 -16.08 1.26
CA ASP A 74 1.89 -15.52 0.84
C ASP A 74 2.06 -14.24 0.01
N LEU A 75 3.10 -13.44 0.31
CA LEU A 75 3.35 -12.17 -0.39
C LEU A 75 4.23 -12.36 -1.63
N LYS A 76 5.28 -13.18 -1.55
CA LYS A 76 6.34 -13.34 -2.57
C LYS A 76 6.32 -14.67 -3.34
N GLY A 77 5.37 -15.55 -3.05
CA GLY A 77 5.26 -16.87 -3.67
C GLY A 77 6.17 -17.91 -3.03
N ASP A 78 5.94 -19.16 -3.40
CA ASP A 78 6.79 -20.32 -3.07
C ASP A 78 7.63 -20.73 -4.29
N ASP A 79 8.76 -21.38 -4.06
CA ASP A 79 9.63 -21.86 -5.13
C ASP A 79 8.87 -22.80 -6.08
N SER A 80 9.03 -22.59 -7.38
CA SER A 80 8.31 -23.31 -8.45
C SER A 80 8.48 -24.85 -8.41
N GLY A 81 9.53 -25.32 -7.73
CA GLY A 81 9.87 -26.74 -7.60
C GLY A 81 9.04 -27.53 -6.58
N TYR A 82 8.26 -26.88 -5.71
CA TYR A 82 7.39 -27.58 -4.76
C TYR A 82 6.04 -28.00 -5.39
N SER A 83 5.49 -29.13 -4.94
CA SER A 83 4.15 -29.55 -5.33
C SER A 83 3.12 -28.60 -4.73
N HIS A 84 2.29 -27.98 -5.60
CA HIS A 84 1.29 -26.95 -5.25
C HIS A 84 1.82 -25.54 -5.00
N SER A 85 3.00 -25.20 -5.53
CA SER A 85 3.49 -23.81 -5.53
C SER A 85 2.61 -22.88 -6.35
N ASP A 86 2.54 -21.63 -5.92
CA ASP A 86 1.75 -20.59 -6.56
C ASP A 86 2.41 -19.23 -6.32
N ALA A 87 2.15 -18.27 -7.20
CA ALA A 87 2.76 -16.95 -7.16
C ALA A 87 2.33 -16.16 -5.92
N GLY A 88 3.14 -15.20 -5.49
CA GLY A 88 2.77 -14.33 -4.37
C GLY A 88 1.55 -13.48 -4.66
N ARG A 89 0.84 -13.03 -3.62
CA ARG A 89 -0.30 -12.09 -3.77
C ARG A 89 0.09 -10.85 -4.56
N LEU A 90 1.34 -10.39 -4.46
CA LEU A 90 1.84 -9.25 -5.22
C LEU A 90 1.78 -9.50 -6.73
N VAL A 91 2.37 -10.60 -7.20
CA VAL A 91 2.35 -10.99 -8.62
C VAL A 91 0.94 -11.22 -9.13
N ARG A 92 0.12 -11.95 -8.36
CA ARG A 92 -1.28 -12.20 -8.75
C ARG A 92 -2.05 -10.91 -8.94
N THR A 93 -1.86 -9.94 -8.05
CA THR A 93 -2.53 -8.64 -8.16
C THR A 93 -2.06 -7.91 -9.43
N PHE A 94 -0.75 -7.87 -9.72
CA PHE A 94 -0.28 -7.25 -10.96
C PHE A 94 -0.77 -7.98 -12.22
N TYR A 95 -0.87 -9.30 -12.17
CA TYR A 95 -1.42 -10.10 -13.25
C TYR A 95 -2.90 -9.77 -13.51
N GLU A 96 -3.71 -9.63 -12.44
CA GLU A 96 -5.12 -9.23 -12.54
C GLU A 96 -5.30 -7.81 -13.09
N LEU A 97 -4.43 -6.87 -12.70
CA LEU A 97 -4.45 -5.49 -13.20
C LEU A 97 -3.86 -5.36 -14.62
N GLY A 98 -3.12 -6.36 -15.09
CA GLY A 98 -2.41 -6.36 -16.38
C GLY A 98 -1.21 -5.41 -16.44
N THR A 99 -0.81 -4.80 -15.33
CA THR A 99 0.31 -3.84 -15.27
C THR A 99 0.86 -3.70 -13.85
N ALA A 100 2.15 -3.38 -13.74
CA ALA A 100 2.81 -2.98 -12.49
C ALA A 100 2.70 -1.46 -12.22
N GLU A 101 2.34 -0.66 -13.23
CA GLU A 101 2.03 0.77 -13.06
C GLU A 101 0.61 0.91 -12.50
N ALA A 102 0.49 0.83 -11.18
CA ALA A 102 -0.78 0.72 -10.48
C ALA A 102 -0.73 1.44 -9.12
N VAL A 103 -1.91 1.69 -8.55
CA VAL A 103 -2.07 1.99 -7.13
C VAL A 103 -2.34 0.67 -6.40
N LEU A 104 -1.44 0.27 -5.51
CA LEU A 104 -1.61 -0.93 -4.69
C LEU A 104 -1.90 -0.56 -3.25
N VAL A 105 -3.04 -1.05 -2.76
CA VAL A 105 -3.45 -0.91 -1.36
C VAL A 105 -2.96 -2.08 -0.55
N LEU A 106 -2.22 -1.81 0.52
CA LEU A 106 -1.79 -2.80 1.49
C LEU A 106 -2.70 -2.70 2.72
N ASP A 107 -3.81 -3.46 2.72
CA ASP A 107 -4.88 -3.29 3.71
C ASP A 107 -4.59 -4.07 5.00
N GLY A 108 -4.55 -3.39 6.14
CA GLY A 108 -4.39 -4.01 7.46
C GLY A 108 -2.97 -4.42 7.81
N ILE A 109 -1.98 -3.56 7.52
CA ILE A 109 -0.56 -3.79 7.85
C ILE A 109 -0.32 -3.96 9.37
N ASP A 110 -1.18 -3.37 10.20
CA ASP A 110 -1.19 -3.47 11.66
C ASP A 110 -1.78 -4.79 12.19
N LYS A 111 -2.45 -5.55 11.33
CA LYS A 111 -3.08 -6.85 11.60
C LYS A 111 -2.28 -8.03 11.04
N MET A 112 -1.01 -7.80 10.66
CA MET A 112 -0.10 -8.87 10.24
C MET A 112 0.28 -9.77 11.41
N GLY A 113 0.44 -11.06 11.14
CA GLY A 113 1.00 -12.02 12.08
C GLY A 113 2.48 -11.74 12.34
N LYS A 114 2.98 -12.20 13.49
CA LYS A 114 4.40 -12.04 13.88
C LYS A 114 5.36 -12.98 13.14
N GLY A 115 4.83 -13.84 12.26
CA GLY A 115 5.57 -14.86 11.53
C GLY A 115 5.47 -16.25 12.19
N ASP A 116 5.33 -17.29 11.36
CA ASP A 116 5.43 -18.71 11.74
C ASP A 116 6.54 -19.41 10.91
N LEU A 117 6.39 -20.71 10.63
CA LEU A 117 7.32 -21.57 9.88
C LEU A 117 7.70 -21.05 8.48
N GLY A 118 6.91 -20.13 7.90
CA GLY A 118 7.10 -19.58 6.56
C GLY A 118 7.74 -18.19 6.52
N GLY A 119 8.43 -17.76 7.58
CA GLY A 119 9.16 -16.49 7.64
C GLY A 119 8.31 -15.28 8.06
N ASN A 120 8.96 -14.15 8.31
CA ASN A 120 8.32 -12.94 8.80
C ASN A 120 7.71 -12.12 7.63
N PRO A 121 6.38 -11.90 7.59
CA PRO A 121 5.74 -11.14 6.52
C PRO A 121 6.18 -9.66 6.47
N ALA A 122 6.52 -9.06 7.61
CA ALA A 122 7.02 -7.69 7.64
C ALA A 122 8.37 -7.56 6.93
N ALA A 123 9.25 -8.57 7.05
CA ALA A 123 10.53 -8.60 6.33
C ALA A 123 10.31 -8.77 4.82
N ALA A 124 9.39 -9.66 4.42
CA ALA A 124 9.02 -9.83 3.01
C ALA A 124 8.48 -8.53 2.39
N LEU A 125 7.68 -7.78 3.15
CA LEU A 125 7.15 -6.49 2.70
C LEU A 125 8.27 -5.45 2.54
N ILE A 126 9.29 -5.47 3.39
CA ILE A 126 10.45 -4.59 3.26
C ILE A 126 11.24 -4.87 2.00
N ASP A 127 11.41 -6.13 1.62
CA ASP A 127 12.08 -6.45 0.35
C ASP A 127 11.32 -5.82 -0.84
N VAL A 128 9.99 -5.91 -0.82
CA VAL A 128 9.11 -5.33 -1.86
C VAL A 128 9.23 -3.80 -1.87
N LEU A 129 9.31 -3.17 -0.69
CA LEU A 129 9.36 -1.72 -0.57
C LEU A 129 10.77 -1.17 -0.81
N SER A 130 11.83 -1.82 -0.34
CA SER A 130 13.18 -1.22 -0.26
C SER A 130 13.82 -1.01 -1.63
N ASP A 131 13.72 -2.01 -2.52
CA ASP A 131 14.28 -1.94 -3.87
C ASP A 131 13.17 -2.18 -4.90
N PRO A 132 12.49 -1.11 -5.37
CA PRO A 132 11.42 -1.24 -6.34
C PRO A 132 11.91 -1.72 -7.72
N SER A 133 13.23 -1.73 -7.98
CA SER A 133 13.79 -2.26 -9.22
C SER A 133 14.05 -3.76 -9.15
N ARG A 134 14.03 -4.37 -7.95
CA ARG A 134 14.44 -5.77 -7.73
C ARG A 134 13.53 -6.53 -6.78
N CYS A 135 12.22 -6.32 -6.88
CA CYS A 135 11.26 -7.13 -6.12
C CYS A 135 11.24 -8.56 -6.67
N TYR A 136 11.78 -9.53 -5.93
CA TYR A 136 11.87 -10.92 -6.39
C TYR A 136 10.65 -11.73 -5.94
N ASP A 137 10.01 -12.44 -6.87
CA ASP A 137 8.99 -13.45 -6.57
C ASP A 137 9.60 -14.85 -6.75
N HIS A 138 9.44 -15.70 -5.74
CA HIS A 138 10.05 -17.03 -5.68
C HIS A 138 9.44 -18.01 -6.69
N PHE A 139 8.17 -17.83 -7.01
CA PHE A 139 7.49 -18.69 -7.99
C PHE A 139 7.91 -18.37 -9.42
N LEU A 140 8.05 -17.08 -9.74
CA LEU A 140 8.50 -16.66 -11.07
C LEU A 140 10.02 -16.75 -11.26
N GLU A 141 10.76 -16.91 -10.16
CA GLU A 141 12.22 -16.92 -10.12
C GLU A 141 12.87 -15.69 -10.80
N MET A 142 12.16 -14.56 -10.83
CA MET A 142 12.58 -13.34 -11.49
C MET A 142 12.24 -12.08 -10.69
N ALA A 143 12.98 -11.02 -11.00
CA ALA A 143 12.72 -9.69 -10.46
C ALA A 143 11.57 -9.00 -11.21
N ILE A 144 10.73 -8.31 -10.45
CA ILE A 144 9.61 -7.50 -10.91
C ILE A 144 9.93 -6.05 -10.58
N HIS A 145 9.64 -5.17 -11.53
CA HIS A 145 9.85 -3.74 -11.37
C HIS A 145 8.56 -3.07 -10.87
N THR A 146 8.62 -2.49 -9.67
CA THR A 146 7.52 -1.77 -9.00
C THR A 146 7.81 -0.26 -8.88
N GLU A 147 8.76 0.26 -9.65
CA GLU A 147 9.16 1.69 -9.62
C GLU A 147 8.02 2.66 -9.93
N GLN A 148 7.03 2.22 -10.71
CA GLN A 148 5.86 3.00 -11.09
C GLN A 148 4.62 2.66 -10.26
N THR A 149 4.79 1.83 -9.22
CA THR A 149 3.70 1.44 -8.32
C THR A 149 3.60 2.41 -7.16
N LEU A 150 2.39 2.95 -6.93
CA LEU A 150 2.06 3.72 -5.74
C LEU A 150 1.55 2.76 -4.65
N PHE A 151 2.36 2.54 -3.61
CA PHE A 151 1.96 1.75 -2.45
C PHE A 151 1.25 2.63 -1.42
N ILE A 152 0.03 2.25 -1.05
CA ILE A 152 -0.72 2.91 0.02
C ILE A 152 -1.12 1.85 1.05
N ALA A 153 -0.45 1.85 2.20
CA ALA A 153 -0.80 0.99 3.32
C ALA A 153 -1.88 1.62 4.20
N THR A 154 -2.72 0.79 4.81
CA THR A 154 -3.72 1.22 5.81
C THR A 154 -3.44 0.54 7.14
N ALA A 155 -3.60 1.30 8.22
CA ALA A 155 -3.51 0.80 9.58
C ALA A 155 -4.52 1.50 10.49
N GLU A 156 -5.09 0.80 11.47
CA GLU A 156 -5.84 1.45 12.53
C GLU A 156 -4.90 2.23 13.46
N SER A 157 -3.79 1.59 13.84
CA SER A 157 -2.76 2.15 14.71
C SER A 157 -1.34 1.77 14.27
N THR A 158 -0.35 2.58 14.66
CA THR A 158 1.07 2.27 14.47
C THR A 158 1.65 1.38 15.56
N PHE A 159 0.95 1.16 16.68
CA PHE A 159 1.52 0.46 17.85
C PHE A 159 1.93 -0.99 17.60
N SER A 160 1.21 -1.71 16.73
CA SER A 160 1.52 -3.10 16.39
C SER A 160 2.50 -3.23 15.21
N ILE A 161 2.80 -2.13 14.52
CA ILE A 161 3.67 -2.13 13.34
C ILE A 161 5.13 -1.95 13.81
N PRO A 162 6.06 -2.82 13.38
CA PRO A 162 7.47 -2.64 13.71
C PRO A 162 8.04 -1.33 13.15
N GLU A 163 8.86 -0.64 13.94
CA GLU A 163 9.46 0.65 13.57
C GLU A 163 10.28 0.57 12.27
N TYR A 164 11.04 -0.51 12.11
CA TYR A 164 11.84 -0.76 10.92
C TYR A 164 11.00 -0.84 9.63
N LEU A 165 9.70 -1.18 9.72
CA LEU A 165 8.78 -1.19 8.58
C LEU A 165 8.17 0.20 8.35
N LEU A 166 7.90 0.94 9.43
CA LEU A 166 7.35 2.30 9.37
C LEU A 166 8.28 3.28 8.64
N ASP A 167 9.59 3.12 8.79
CA ASP A 167 10.61 3.97 8.15
C ASP A 167 10.56 3.96 6.62
N HIS A 168 9.92 2.95 6.01
CA HIS A 168 9.76 2.86 4.56
C HIS A 168 8.54 3.62 4.02
N PHE A 169 7.69 4.16 4.88
CA PHE A 169 6.46 4.87 4.52
C PHE A 169 6.48 6.32 4.95
N GLU A 170 5.91 7.20 4.13
CA GLU A 170 5.46 8.50 4.60
C GLU A 170 4.13 8.33 5.36
N ILE A 171 4.16 8.58 6.67
CA ILE A 171 3.01 8.38 7.55
C ILE A 171 2.07 9.58 7.46
N ILE A 172 0.81 9.30 7.14
CA ILE A 172 -0.27 10.27 7.09
C ILE A 172 -1.31 9.88 8.13
N ARG A 173 -1.51 10.76 9.12
CA ARG A 173 -2.53 10.55 10.14
C ARG A 173 -3.89 11.03 9.63
N VAL A 174 -4.87 10.15 9.76
CA VAL A 174 -6.25 10.36 9.35
C VAL A 174 -7.08 10.45 10.61
N ASP A 175 -7.28 11.68 11.08
CA ASP A 175 -8.16 11.92 12.23
C ASP A 175 -9.61 11.64 11.83
N GLY A 176 -10.33 10.89 12.68
CA GLY A 176 -11.75 10.66 12.53
C GLY A 176 -12.53 11.97 12.56
N TYR A 177 -13.30 12.23 11.51
CA TYR A 177 -14.29 13.30 11.55
C TYR A 177 -15.44 12.82 12.43
N THR A 178 -15.61 13.43 13.60
CA THR A 178 -16.95 13.46 14.17
C THR A 178 -17.79 14.35 13.27
N CYS A 179 -19.03 13.95 12.95
CA CYS A 179 -20.00 14.76 12.20
C CYS A 179 -20.22 16.18 12.79
N SER A 180 -19.66 16.47 13.97
CA SER A 180 -19.74 17.76 14.67
C SER A 180 -18.51 18.68 14.47
N GLY A 181 -17.57 18.39 13.58
CA GLY A 181 -16.52 19.35 13.21
C GLY A 181 -15.54 19.72 14.34
N ARG A 182 -15.40 18.87 15.36
CA ARG A 182 -14.37 19.03 16.41
C ARG A 182 -13.27 18.01 16.20
N LYS A 183 -12.04 18.49 15.95
CA LYS A 183 -10.82 17.69 16.10
C LYS A 183 -10.75 17.19 17.55
N LEU A 184 -10.59 15.89 17.74
CA LEU A 184 -10.20 15.34 19.04
C LEU A 184 -8.80 15.87 19.36
N LYS A 185 -8.67 16.53 20.51
CA LYS A 185 -7.40 17.00 21.07
C LYS A 185 -6.60 15.83 21.61
#